data_AF-A0A3R5U8T0-F1
#
_entry.id   AF-A0A3R5U8T0-F1
#
_cell.length_a   1.000
_cell.length_b   1.000
_cell.length_c   1.000
_cell.angle_alpha   90.00
_cell.angle_beta   90.00
_cell.angle_gamma   90.00
#
_symmetry.space_group_name_H-M   'P 1'
#
loop_
_entity.id
_entity.type
_entity.pdbx_description
1 polymer ?
#
loop_
_entity_poly.entity_id
_entity_poly.type
_entity_poly.pdbx_seq_one_letter_code
_entity_poly.pdbx_strand_id
1 'polypeptide(L)'
;MDIDQYEVVQAISEEWARYHAIYRLTKVNEWMSLSFQGDIERYKNGNFCCWVLHKGIRVGGAIIKPNMIKCVFVIPPYKMEHIIEVVANYAETITDNNEVIVVQDADKDSFGYYTCLGYELNEVNKIMVRATEKFEASFGSEYKLCEPKLEYKEAMTELYYETYRANKLKAISEQSYEFQSISVDTYFSHTSQNNIPRAVSTIKLIYV
;
A
#
# COMPACT_ATOMS: atom_id res chain seq x y z
N MET A 1 0.79 16.05 27.06
CA MET A 1 -0.46 16.35 26.34
C MET A 1 -1.59 15.69 27.12
N ASP A 2 -2.78 16.28 27.13
CA ASP A 2 -3.96 15.63 27.74
C ASP A 2 -4.65 14.77 26.67
N ILE A 3 -4.24 13.51 26.59
CA ILE A 3 -4.74 12.57 25.57
C ILE A 3 -6.22 12.23 25.77
N ASP A 4 -6.74 12.44 26.98
CA ASP A 4 -8.13 12.18 27.35
C ASP A 4 -9.11 13.13 26.63
N GLN A 5 -8.60 14.20 26.00
CA GLN A 5 -9.37 15.12 25.17
C GLN A 5 -9.53 14.65 23.72
N TYR A 6 -8.90 13.52 23.37
CA TYR A 6 -8.97 12.92 22.05
C TYR A 6 -9.84 11.66 22.06
N GLU A 7 -10.53 11.43 20.96
CA GLU A 7 -11.36 10.23 20.76
C GLU A 7 -11.14 9.68 19.35
N VAL A 8 -11.24 8.35 19.23
CA VAL A 8 -11.24 7.67 17.94
C VAL A 8 -12.63 7.13 17.68
N VAL A 9 -13.21 7.53 16.56
CA VAL A 9 -14.58 7.13 16.19
C VAL A 9 -14.61 6.56 14.78
N GLN A 10 -15.54 5.62 14.53
CA GLN A 10 -15.75 5.08 13.20
C GLN A 10 -16.17 6.20 12.23
N ALA A 11 -15.54 6.23 11.06
CA ALA A 11 -15.83 7.20 10.01
C ALA A 11 -16.79 6.63 8.96
N ILE A 12 -17.54 7.54 8.33
CA ILE A 12 -18.14 7.27 7.01
C ILE A 12 -17.01 7.26 6.00
N SER A 13 -16.76 6.09 5.40
CA SER A 13 -15.53 5.84 4.63
C SER A 13 -15.36 6.73 3.41
N GLU A 14 -16.43 7.09 2.72
CA GLU A 14 -16.35 8.05 1.60
C GLU A 14 -15.88 9.43 2.06
N GLU A 15 -16.40 9.92 3.20
CA GLU A 15 -16.00 11.21 3.74
C GLU A 15 -14.53 11.18 4.21
N TRP A 16 -14.14 10.10 4.90
CA TRP A 16 -12.77 9.86 5.31
C TRP A 16 -11.81 9.85 4.11
N ALA A 17 -12.18 9.16 3.03
CA ALA A 17 -11.36 9.03 1.84
C ALA A 17 -11.09 10.38 1.17
N ARG A 18 -12.06 11.31 1.18
CA ARG A 18 -11.87 12.68 0.69
C ARG A 18 -10.79 13.42 1.49
N TYR A 19 -10.79 13.31 2.82
CA TYR A 19 -9.78 13.95 3.66
C TYR A 19 -8.42 13.28 3.53
N HIS A 20 -8.38 11.95 3.47
CA HIS A 20 -7.14 11.21 3.20
C HIS A 20 -6.50 11.68 1.88
N ALA A 21 -7.29 11.82 0.82
CA ALA A 21 -6.80 12.35 -0.46
C ALA A 21 -6.28 13.79 -0.33
N ILE A 22 -6.92 14.65 0.46
CA ILE A 22 -6.48 16.04 0.67
C ILE A 22 -5.19 16.13 1.50
N TYR A 23 -5.11 15.42 2.62
CA TYR A 23 -4.05 15.66 3.63
C TYR A 23 -2.88 14.68 3.56
N ARG A 24 -3.06 13.52 2.92
CA ARG A 24 -2.00 12.51 2.76
C ARG A 24 -1.60 12.32 1.31
N LEU A 25 -2.56 12.14 0.40
CA LEU A 25 -2.21 11.91 -1.01
C LEU A 25 -1.47 13.11 -1.60
N THR A 26 -1.79 14.35 -1.23
CA THR A 26 -1.03 15.55 -1.67
C THR A 26 0.46 15.52 -1.29
N LYS A 27 0.83 14.87 -0.17
CA LYS A 27 2.23 14.67 0.22
C LYS A 27 2.93 13.56 -0.56
N VAL A 28 2.16 12.58 -1.06
CA VAL A 28 2.66 11.43 -1.83
C VAL A 28 2.64 11.72 -3.35
N ASN A 29 1.74 12.60 -3.81
CA ASN A 29 1.49 12.94 -5.21
C ASN A 29 2.50 13.92 -5.83
N GLU A 30 3.61 14.24 -5.16
CA GLU A 30 4.76 14.78 -5.92
C GLU A 30 5.23 13.77 -7.00
N TRP A 31 4.88 12.47 -6.89
CA TRP A 31 5.44 11.39 -7.73
C TRP A 31 4.43 10.41 -8.36
N MET A 32 3.16 10.37 -7.94
CA MET A 32 2.15 9.46 -8.50
C MET A 32 0.90 10.24 -8.94
N SER A 33 0.35 9.94 -10.12
CA SER A 33 -0.94 10.49 -10.55
C SER A 33 -2.08 9.55 -10.15
N LEU A 34 -2.30 9.33 -8.85
CA LEU A 34 -3.64 8.93 -8.43
C LEU A 34 -4.48 10.20 -8.43
N SER A 35 -5.49 10.26 -9.30
CA SER A 35 -6.48 11.33 -9.20
C SER A 35 -7.14 11.25 -7.82
N PHE A 36 -7.52 12.39 -7.24
CA PHE A 36 -8.28 12.44 -6.00
C PHE A 36 -9.47 11.47 -6.03
N GLN A 37 -10.15 11.38 -7.18
CA GLN A 37 -11.24 10.44 -7.37
C GLN A 37 -10.80 8.98 -7.24
N GLY A 38 -9.66 8.60 -7.84
CA GLY A 38 -9.15 7.23 -7.73
C GLY A 38 -8.85 6.81 -6.28
N ASP A 39 -8.31 7.72 -5.47
CA ASP A 39 -8.07 7.45 -4.05
C ASP A 39 -9.38 7.37 -3.24
N ILE A 40 -10.35 8.24 -3.54
CA ILE A 40 -11.69 8.17 -2.94
C ILE A 40 -12.36 6.82 -3.26
N GLU A 41 -12.35 6.41 -4.53
CA GLU A 41 -12.92 5.14 -4.98
C GLU A 41 -12.28 3.94 -4.30
N ARG A 42 -10.98 4.00 -4.00
CA ARG A 42 -10.25 2.93 -3.31
C ARG A 42 -10.77 2.68 -1.89
N TYR A 43 -11.17 3.73 -1.18
CA TYR A 43 -11.50 3.63 0.26
C TYR A 43 -12.99 3.83 0.58
N LYS A 44 -13.81 4.33 -0.35
CA LYS A 44 -15.21 4.71 -0.07
C LYS A 44 -16.09 3.59 0.49
N ASN A 45 -15.77 2.33 0.21
CA ASN A 45 -16.54 1.16 0.64
C ASN A 45 -15.89 0.42 1.84
N GLY A 46 -14.84 0.97 2.46
CA GLY A 46 -14.21 0.38 3.64
C GLY A 46 -15.12 0.43 4.87
N ASN A 47 -14.83 -0.38 5.90
CA ASN A 47 -15.47 -0.34 7.22
C ASN A 47 -14.46 -0.19 8.37
N PHE A 48 -13.25 0.26 8.05
CA PHE A 48 -12.09 0.31 8.94
C PHE A 48 -11.49 1.71 9.03
N CYS A 49 -12.18 2.71 8.48
CA CYS A 49 -11.77 4.10 8.49
C CYS A 49 -12.21 4.74 9.81
N CYS A 50 -11.28 5.37 10.51
CA CYS A 50 -11.54 6.03 11.79
C CYS A 50 -11.16 7.51 11.71
N TRP A 51 -11.98 8.36 12.33
CA TRP A 51 -11.64 9.74 12.64
C TRP A 51 -10.94 9.82 13.98
N VAL A 52 -9.96 10.72 14.08
CA VAL A 52 -9.47 11.22 15.36
C VAL A 52 -10.12 12.58 15.60
N LEU A 53 -10.82 12.71 16.73
CA LEU A 53 -11.42 13.96 17.17
C LEU A 53 -10.66 14.53 18.36
N HIS A 54 -10.58 15.86 18.45
CA HIS A 54 -10.13 16.60 19.62
C HIS A 54 -11.26 17.52 20.04
N LYS A 55 -11.84 17.31 21.24
CA LYS A 55 -13.02 18.08 21.71
C LYS A 55 -14.16 18.10 20.69
N GLY A 56 -14.44 16.96 20.06
CA GLY A 56 -15.46 16.79 19.03
C GLY A 56 -15.11 17.35 17.64
N ILE A 57 -13.93 17.96 17.45
CA ILE A 57 -13.48 18.48 16.15
C ILE A 57 -12.61 17.44 15.48
N ARG A 58 -12.81 17.17 14.18
CA ARG A 58 -11.94 16.28 13.40
C ARG A 58 -10.54 16.88 13.25
N VAL A 59 -9.52 16.12 13.63
CA VAL A 59 -8.12 16.57 13.62
C VAL A 59 -7.19 15.66 12.83
N GLY A 60 -7.67 14.49 12.45
CA GLY A 60 -6.92 13.51 11.67
C GLY A 60 -7.74 12.26 11.44
N GLY A 61 -7.12 11.25 10.86
CA GLY A 61 -7.76 9.96 10.64
C GLY A 61 -6.74 8.88 10.33
N ALA A 62 -7.19 7.63 10.47
CA ALA A 62 -6.40 6.46 10.17
C ALA A 62 -7.32 5.32 9.71
N ILE A 63 -6.74 4.32 9.05
CA ILE A 63 -7.34 3.00 8.94
C ILE A 63 -6.83 2.18 10.12
N ILE A 64 -7.76 1.65 10.92
CA ILE A 64 -7.42 0.86 12.10
C ILE A 64 -8.21 -0.46 12.06
N LYS A 65 -7.50 -1.57 12.20
CA LYS A 65 -8.04 -2.91 12.42
C LYS A 65 -7.29 -3.54 13.60
N PRO A 66 -7.76 -4.65 14.18
CA PRO A 66 -6.95 -5.43 15.10
C PRO A 66 -5.56 -5.66 14.49
N ASN A 67 -4.51 -5.35 15.25
CA ASN A 67 -3.11 -5.55 14.86
C ASN A 67 -2.63 -4.75 13.63
N MET A 68 -3.38 -3.74 13.15
CA MET A 68 -2.98 -2.99 11.96
C MET A 68 -3.36 -1.50 12.04
N ILE A 69 -2.36 -0.64 11.84
CA ILE A 69 -2.53 0.80 11.62
C ILE A 69 -2.07 1.12 10.20
N LYS A 70 -2.86 1.92 9.49
CA LYS A 70 -2.52 2.33 8.11
C LYS A 70 -3.09 3.71 7.80
N CYS A 71 -2.51 4.39 6.83
CA CYS A 71 -3.06 5.63 6.28
C CYS A 71 -3.32 6.76 7.28
N VAL A 72 -2.43 6.94 8.26
CA VAL A 72 -2.54 8.03 9.24
C VAL A 72 -2.34 9.38 8.55
N PHE A 73 -3.24 10.33 8.82
CA PHE A 73 -3.13 11.71 8.36
C PHE A 73 -3.57 12.70 9.44
N VAL A 74 -3.11 13.93 9.31
CA VAL A 74 -3.41 15.04 10.23
C VAL A 74 -3.98 16.22 9.46
N ILE A 75 -4.98 16.88 10.04
CA ILE A 75 -5.58 18.12 9.54
C ILE A 75 -4.86 19.28 10.23
N PRO A 76 -4.24 20.22 9.49
CA PRO A 76 -3.62 21.40 10.11
C PRO A 76 -4.63 22.23 10.93
N PRO A 77 -4.20 22.88 12.03
CA PRO A 77 -2.84 23.06 12.50
C PRO A 77 -2.35 21.98 13.50
N TYR A 78 -3.05 20.85 13.60
CA TYR A 78 -2.69 19.78 14.54
C TYR A 78 -1.40 19.08 14.13
N LYS A 79 -0.76 18.40 15.08
CA LYS A 79 0.54 17.76 14.90
C LYS A 79 0.40 16.25 14.72
N MET A 80 1.17 15.70 13.78
CA MET A 80 1.20 14.27 13.49
C MET A 80 1.56 13.42 14.73
N GLU A 81 2.49 13.89 15.56
CA GLU A 81 2.93 13.19 16.77
C GLU A 81 1.75 12.83 17.69
N HIS A 82 0.82 13.76 17.89
CA HIS A 82 -0.37 13.55 18.72
C HIS A 82 -1.36 12.57 18.08
N ILE A 83 -1.53 12.63 16.76
CA ILE A 83 -2.42 11.72 16.03
C ILE A 83 -1.90 10.28 16.12
N ILE A 84 -0.59 10.10 15.96
CA ILE A 84 0.06 8.80 16.04
C ILE A 84 -0.11 8.19 17.44
N GLU A 85 0.12 8.96 18.50
CA GLU A 85 -0.06 8.51 19.88
C GLU A 85 -1.50 8.04 20.14
N VAL A 86 -2.49 8.84 19.73
CA VAL A 86 -3.92 8.51 19.91
C VAL A 86 -4.30 7.25 19.12
N VAL A 87 -3.84 7.13 17.87
CA VAL A 87 -4.14 5.97 17.02
C VAL A 87 -3.46 4.71 17.54
N ALA A 88 -2.21 4.80 18.03
CA ALA A 88 -1.50 3.67 18.62
C ALA A 88 -2.22 3.17 19.87
N ASN A 89 -2.56 4.07 20.80
CA ASN A 89 -3.28 3.71 22.03
C ASN A 89 -4.64 3.08 21.72
N TYR A 90 -5.38 3.62 20.76
CA TYR A 90 -6.64 3.00 20.36
C TYR A 90 -6.44 1.62 19.74
N ALA A 91 -5.43 1.43 18.90
CA ALA A 91 -5.12 0.14 18.30
C ALA A 91 -4.79 -0.92 19.36
N GLU A 92 -4.06 -0.56 20.42
CA GLU A 92 -3.81 -1.46 21.56
C GLU A 92 -5.11 -1.94 22.22
N THR A 93 -6.13 -1.08 22.34
CA THR A 93 -7.41 -1.46 22.98
C THR A 93 -8.23 -2.47 22.17
N ILE A 94 -7.98 -2.60 20.87
CA ILE A 94 -8.75 -3.47 19.96
C ILE A 94 -7.94 -4.63 19.37
N THR A 95 -6.70 -4.80 19.82
CA THR A 95 -5.73 -5.75 19.28
C THR A 95 -5.84 -7.13 19.93
N ASP A 96 -5.55 -8.19 19.18
CA ASP A 96 -5.28 -9.51 19.75
C ASP A 96 -3.90 -9.53 20.42
N ASN A 97 -3.86 -9.86 21.71
CA ASN A 97 -2.64 -9.88 22.51
C ASN A 97 -1.59 -10.90 22.04
N ASN A 98 -1.94 -11.83 21.16
CA ASN A 98 -1.00 -12.82 20.63
C ASN A 98 -0.26 -12.34 19.36
N GLU A 99 -0.64 -11.19 18.82
CA GLU A 99 -0.16 -10.68 17.55
C GLU A 99 0.45 -9.28 17.74
N VAL A 100 1.40 -8.90 16.88
CA VAL A 100 2.02 -7.57 16.92
C VAL A 100 1.15 -6.55 16.18
N ILE A 101 1.18 -5.28 16.60
CA ILE A 101 0.55 -4.19 15.82
C ILE A 101 1.50 -3.79 14.69
N VAL A 102 1.05 -3.93 13.45
CA VAL A 102 1.82 -3.54 12.27
C VAL A 102 1.36 -2.18 11.76
N VAL A 103 2.28 -1.22 11.69
CA VAL A 103 2.06 0.07 11.03
C VAL A 103 2.49 -0.07 9.57
N GLN A 104 1.53 0.00 8.65
CA GLN A 104 1.80 -0.08 7.22
C GLN A 104 1.88 1.31 6.58
N ASP A 105 2.79 1.44 5.60
CA ASP A 105 2.95 2.64 4.78
C ASP A 105 3.18 3.92 5.62
N ALA A 106 3.89 3.80 6.75
CA ALA A 106 4.35 4.95 7.51
C ALA A 106 5.32 5.77 6.64
N ASP A 107 5.09 7.09 6.58
CA ASP A 107 6.00 7.97 5.88
C ASP A 107 7.29 8.17 6.68
N LYS A 108 8.37 8.59 6.00
CA LYS A 108 9.68 8.77 6.62
C LYS A 108 9.64 9.80 7.76
N ASP A 109 8.78 10.82 7.65
CA ASP A 109 8.69 11.91 8.62
C ASP A 109 7.98 11.49 9.92
N SER A 110 7.13 10.47 9.85
CA SER A 110 6.41 9.91 10.99
C SER A 110 7.18 8.82 11.74
N PHE A 111 8.25 8.29 11.13
CA PHE A 111 9.04 7.19 11.69
C PHE A 111 9.49 7.44 13.14
N GLY A 112 10.05 8.62 13.42
CA GLY A 112 10.54 8.97 14.74
C GLY A 112 9.47 8.93 15.83
N TYR A 113 8.22 9.29 15.49
CA TYR A 113 7.11 9.25 16.45
C TYR A 113 6.73 7.82 16.81
N TYR A 114 6.70 6.92 15.84
CA TYR A 114 6.44 5.49 16.10
C TYR A 114 7.55 4.86 16.93
N THR A 115 8.82 5.17 16.66
CA THR A 115 9.94 4.69 17.48
C THR A 115 9.84 5.14 18.93
N CYS A 116 9.41 6.38 19.19
CA CYS A 116 9.18 6.87 20.56
C CYS A 116 8.09 6.09 21.32
N LEU A 117 7.17 5.45 20.60
CA LEU A 117 6.11 4.60 21.16
C LEU A 117 6.53 3.12 21.24
N GLY A 118 7.77 2.78 20.93
CA GLY A 118 8.30 1.41 21.03
C GLY A 118 8.11 0.56 19.78
N TYR A 119 7.62 1.10 18.66
CA TYR A 119 7.59 0.38 17.40
C TYR A 119 9.00 0.24 16.80
N GLU A 120 9.29 -0.93 16.26
CA GLU A 120 10.55 -1.23 15.57
C GLU A 120 10.38 -1.24 14.05
N LEU A 121 11.43 -0.79 13.33
CA LEU A 121 11.44 -0.85 11.88
C LEU A 121 11.56 -2.31 11.42
N ASN A 122 10.49 -2.84 10.82
CA ASN A 122 10.52 -4.17 10.23
C ASN A 122 11.02 -4.15 8.77
N GLU A 123 10.42 -3.31 7.92
CA GLU A 123 10.73 -3.27 6.49
C GLU A 123 10.68 -1.86 5.91
N VAL A 124 11.45 -1.65 4.83
CA VAL A 124 11.43 -0.42 4.04
C VAL A 124 11.09 -0.76 2.60
N ASN A 125 9.92 -0.33 2.16
CA ASN A 125 9.47 -0.46 0.78
C ASN A 125 9.85 0.79 -0.02
N LYS A 126 10.37 0.60 -1.23
CA LYS A 126 10.73 1.70 -2.14
C LYS A 126 9.87 1.62 -3.40
N ILE A 127 9.08 2.66 -3.64
CA ILE A 127 8.38 2.82 -4.91
C ILE A 127 9.34 3.51 -5.88
N MET A 128 9.64 2.83 -6.99
CA MET A 128 10.50 3.37 -8.04
C MET A 128 9.62 3.88 -9.17
N VAL A 129 9.63 5.20 -9.39
CA VAL A 129 8.95 5.83 -10.53
C VAL A 129 10.01 6.30 -11.54
N ARG A 130 9.78 6.02 -12.82
CA ARG A 130 10.64 6.47 -13.92
C ARG A 130 9.76 7.03 -15.03
N ALA A 131 10.23 8.08 -15.71
CA ALA A 131 9.61 8.58 -16.93
C ALA A 131 9.48 7.46 -17.98
N THR A 132 8.39 7.47 -18.74
CA THR A 132 8.05 6.45 -19.76
C THR A 132 8.82 6.64 -21.08
N GLU A 133 9.96 7.34 -21.05
CA GLU A 133 10.82 7.51 -22.20
C GLU A 133 11.29 6.16 -22.73
N LYS A 134 11.24 6.00 -24.05
CA LYS A 134 11.70 4.78 -24.71
C LYS A 134 13.22 4.69 -24.56
N PHE A 135 13.70 3.53 -24.14
CA PHE A 135 15.12 3.20 -24.13
C PHE A 135 15.35 2.00 -25.03
N GLU A 136 16.45 2.02 -25.77
CA GLU A 136 16.92 0.85 -26.51
C GLU A 136 17.64 -0.08 -25.53
N ALA A 137 17.11 -1.28 -25.37
CA ALA A 137 17.76 -2.35 -24.63
C ALA A 137 18.07 -3.49 -25.61
N SER A 138 19.33 -3.89 -25.68
CA SER A 138 19.75 -5.10 -26.37
C SER A 138 19.91 -6.21 -25.34
N PHE A 139 19.20 -7.31 -25.55
CA PHE A 139 19.26 -8.46 -24.64
C PHE A 139 20.29 -9.50 -25.09
N GLY A 140 21.00 -9.31 -26.21
CA GLY A 140 21.82 -10.37 -26.81
C GLY A 140 21.00 -11.25 -27.75
N SER A 141 21.66 -12.08 -28.55
CA SER A 141 21.03 -12.95 -29.56
C SER A 141 20.39 -14.22 -28.99
N GLU A 142 20.77 -14.56 -27.77
CA GLU A 142 20.34 -15.75 -27.03
C GLU A 142 18.96 -15.59 -26.39
N TYR A 143 18.42 -14.37 -26.35
CA TYR A 143 17.10 -14.09 -25.78
C TYR A 143 16.12 -13.63 -26.84
N LYS A 144 14.87 -14.10 -26.71
CA LYS A 144 13.75 -13.63 -27.54
C LYS A 144 12.74 -12.89 -26.71
N LEU A 145 12.29 -11.76 -27.27
CA LEU A 145 11.26 -10.93 -26.69
C LEU A 145 9.89 -11.45 -27.08
N CYS A 146 9.11 -11.92 -26.11
CA CYS A 146 7.78 -12.44 -26.35
C CYS A 146 6.71 -11.61 -25.64
N GLU A 147 5.60 -11.31 -26.34
CA GLU A 147 4.42 -10.75 -25.70
C GLU A 147 3.75 -11.82 -24.82
N PRO A 148 3.32 -11.48 -23.59
CA PRO A 148 2.54 -12.39 -22.76
C PRO A 148 1.23 -12.78 -23.46
N LYS A 149 0.98 -14.08 -23.55
CA LYS A 149 -0.26 -14.67 -24.11
C LYS A 149 -0.83 -15.67 -23.11
N LEU A 150 -2.14 -15.91 -23.20
CA LEU A 150 -2.82 -16.89 -22.34
C LEU A 150 -2.20 -18.29 -22.45
N GLU A 151 -1.70 -18.67 -23.63
CA GLU A 151 -1.00 -19.95 -23.83
C GLU A 151 0.30 -20.09 -23.01
N TYR A 152 0.89 -18.98 -22.54
CA TYR A 152 2.09 -18.97 -21.70
C TYR A 152 1.80 -18.92 -20.20
N LYS A 153 0.52 -18.95 -19.79
CA LYS A 153 0.13 -18.78 -18.37
C LYS A 153 0.91 -19.73 -17.44
N GLU A 154 0.97 -21.02 -17.78
CA GLU A 154 1.64 -22.01 -16.93
C GLU A 154 3.14 -21.72 -16.79
N ALA A 155 3.83 -21.44 -17.90
CA ALA A 155 5.24 -21.11 -17.89
C ALA A 155 5.53 -19.79 -17.14
N MET A 156 4.62 -18.82 -17.20
CA MET A 156 4.72 -17.59 -16.39
C MET A 156 4.57 -17.88 -14.91
N THR A 157 3.61 -18.73 -14.52
CA THR A 157 3.40 -19.15 -13.14
C THR A 157 4.63 -19.84 -12.58
N GLU A 158 5.19 -20.80 -13.32
CA GLU A 158 6.41 -21.51 -12.95
C GLU A 158 7.59 -20.54 -12.79
N LEU A 159 7.80 -19.64 -13.76
CA LEU A 159 8.84 -18.63 -13.68
C LEU A 159 8.68 -17.74 -12.43
N TYR A 160 7.46 -17.29 -12.13
CA TYR A 160 7.20 -16.46 -10.96
C TYR A 160 7.46 -17.23 -9.67
N TYR A 161 6.96 -18.46 -9.58
CA TYR A 161 7.16 -19.31 -8.41
C TYR A 161 8.64 -19.57 -8.15
N GLU A 162 9.40 -19.99 -9.17
CA GLU A 162 10.83 -20.26 -9.06
C GLU A 162 11.65 -19.00 -8.74
N THR A 163 11.25 -17.85 -9.28
CA THR A 163 11.92 -16.58 -8.99
C THR A 163 11.66 -16.11 -7.57
N TYR A 164 10.40 -16.11 -7.13
CA TYR A 164 10.04 -15.58 -5.82
C TYR A 164 10.40 -16.52 -4.68
N ARG A 165 10.34 -17.85 -4.85
CA ARG A 165 10.79 -18.81 -3.82
C ARG A 165 12.27 -18.69 -3.48
N ALA A 166 13.08 -18.19 -4.42
CA ALA A 166 14.52 -17.95 -4.21
C ALA A 166 14.80 -16.63 -3.48
N ASN A 167 13.77 -15.83 -3.16
CA ASN A 167 13.92 -14.58 -2.44
C ASN A 167 14.36 -14.81 -0.99
N LYS A 168 15.08 -13.84 -0.41
CA LYS A 168 15.53 -13.89 1.00
C LYS A 168 14.42 -13.50 1.99
N LEU A 169 13.42 -12.75 1.53
CA LEU A 169 12.30 -12.30 2.35
C LEU A 169 11.25 -13.41 2.41
N LYS A 170 10.98 -13.92 3.62
CA LYS A 170 10.03 -15.02 3.84
C LYS A 170 8.65 -14.77 3.25
N ALA A 171 8.11 -13.56 3.45
CA ALA A 171 6.80 -13.17 2.92
C ALA A 171 6.69 -13.26 1.38
N ILE A 172 7.83 -13.25 0.68
CA ILE A 172 7.92 -13.44 -0.77
C ILE A 172 8.24 -14.90 -1.10
N SER A 173 9.21 -15.50 -0.41
CA SER A 173 9.67 -16.86 -0.71
C SER A 173 8.67 -17.97 -0.35
N GLU A 174 7.76 -17.69 0.58
CA GLU A 174 6.72 -18.62 1.03
C GLU A 174 5.43 -18.52 0.20
N GLN A 175 5.38 -17.64 -0.80
CA GLN A 175 4.23 -17.56 -1.71
C GLN A 175 4.07 -18.87 -2.50
N SER A 176 2.86 -19.44 -2.45
CA SER A 176 2.57 -20.72 -3.09
C SER A 176 2.52 -20.61 -4.62
N TYR A 177 2.66 -21.74 -5.30
CA TYR A 177 2.43 -21.83 -6.75
C TYR A 177 1.03 -21.34 -7.14
N GLU A 178 0.02 -21.71 -6.35
CA GLU A 178 -1.37 -21.29 -6.54
C GLU A 178 -1.51 -19.76 -6.45
N PHE A 179 -0.84 -19.12 -5.48
CA PHE A 179 -0.82 -17.66 -5.38
C PHE A 179 -0.21 -17.01 -6.64
N GLN A 180 0.86 -17.59 -7.19
CA GLN A 180 1.45 -17.09 -8.44
C GLN A 180 0.51 -17.30 -9.64
N SER A 181 -0.19 -18.43 -9.70
CA SER A 181 -1.19 -18.68 -10.76
C SER A 181 -2.30 -17.63 -10.74
N ILE A 182 -2.82 -17.31 -9.56
CA ILE A 182 -3.82 -16.26 -9.37
C ILE A 182 -3.26 -14.88 -9.77
N SER A 183 -1.98 -14.63 -9.49
CA SER A 183 -1.32 -13.38 -9.88
C SER A 183 -1.20 -13.25 -11.40
N VAL A 184 -0.87 -14.34 -12.11
CA VAL A 184 -0.84 -14.36 -13.59
C VAL A 184 -2.25 -14.20 -14.17
N ASP A 185 -3.26 -14.85 -13.58
CA ASP A 185 -4.67 -14.64 -13.96
C ASP A 185 -5.08 -13.18 -13.82
N THR A 186 -4.75 -12.59 -12.67
CA THR A 186 -5.04 -11.19 -12.37
C THR A 186 -4.41 -10.28 -13.42
N TYR A 187 -3.18 -10.55 -13.86
CA TYR A 187 -2.55 -9.80 -14.95
C TYR A 187 -3.40 -9.82 -16.23
N PHE A 188 -3.80 -11.00 -16.72
CA PHE A 188 -4.59 -11.11 -17.95
C PHE A 188 -6.01 -10.53 -17.80
N SER A 189 -6.65 -10.71 -16.65
CA SER A 189 -7.95 -10.11 -16.34
C SER A 189 -7.88 -8.59 -16.25
N HIS A 190 -6.89 -8.02 -15.54
CA HIS A 190 -6.76 -6.57 -15.43
C HIS A 190 -6.44 -5.91 -16.76
N THR A 191 -5.56 -6.52 -17.56
CA THR A 191 -5.15 -5.95 -18.85
C THR A 191 -6.35 -5.90 -19.82
N SER A 192 -7.19 -6.94 -19.82
CA SER A 192 -8.40 -7.00 -20.65
C SER A 192 -9.50 -6.06 -20.15
N GLN A 193 -9.72 -5.96 -18.84
CA GLN A 193 -10.80 -5.16 -18.27
C GLN A 193 -10.52 -3.65 -18.26
N ASN A 194 -9.25 -3.24 -18.14
CA ASN A 194 -8.89 -1.84 -17.97
C ASN A 194 -8.37 -1.18 -19.25
N ASN A 195 -8.45 -1.85 -20.41
CA ASN A 195 -7.93 -1.35 -21.69
C ASN A 195 -6.50 -0.78 -21.59
N ILE A 196 -5.66 -1.39 -20.74
CA ILE A 196 -4.29 -0.90 -20.51
C ILE A 196 -3.54 -1.01 -21.85
N PRO A 197 -3.05 0.10 -22.43
CA PRO A 197 -2.33 0.04 -23.69
C PRO A 197 -1.15 -0.91 -23.57
N ARG A 198 -1.03 -1.89 -24.48
CA ARG A 198 0.10 -2.85 -24.44
C ARG A 198 1.47 -2.16 -24.46
N ALA A 199 1.54 -0.96 -25.01
CA ALA A 199 2.73 -0.10 -25.04
C ALA A 199 3.21 0.37 -23.66
N VAL A 200 2.37 0.31 -22.61
CA VAL A 200 2.76 0.69 -21.23
C VAL A 200 3.09 -0.51 -20.34
N SER A 201 2.84 -1.74 -20.79
CA SER A 201 3.25 -2.95 -20.08
C SER A 201 4.71 -3.27 -20.40
N THR A 202 5.57 -3.26 -19.38
CA THR A 202 6.99 -3.66 -19.49
C THR A 202 7.21 -5.16 -19.28
N ILE A 203 6.15 -5.92 -18.97
CA ILE A 203 6.25 -7.37 -18.83
C ILE A 203 6.42 -7.97 -20.22
N LYS A 204 7.66 -8.31 -20.57
CA LYS A 204 8.02 -9.06 -21.76
C LYS A 204 8.70 -10.32 -21.27
N LEU A 205 8.24 -11.48 -21.73
CA LEU A 205 8.84 -12.74 -21.35
C LEU A 205 10.16 -12.91 -22.09
N ILE A 206 11.17 -13.31 -21.33
CA ILE A 206 12.49 -13.64 -21.84
C ILE A 206 12.57 -15.17 -21.83
N TYR A 207 12.56 -15.77 -23.02
CA TYR A 207 12.85 -17.19 -23.19
C TYR A 207 14.31 -17.36 -23.60
N VAL A 208 14.95 -18.39 -23.04
CA VAL A 208 16.23 -18.97 -23.49
C VAL A 208 15.92 -20.12 -24.46
#